data_AF-A0A929HQ93-F1
#
_entry.id   AF-A0A929HQ93-F1
#
_cell.length_a   1.000
_cell.length_b   1.000
_cell.length_c   1.000
_cell.angle_alpha   90.00
_cell.angle_beta   90.00
_cell.angle_gamma   90.00
#
_symmetry.space_group_name_H-M   'P 1'
#
loop_
_entity.id
_entity.type
_entity.pdbx_description
1 polymer ?
#
loop_
_entity_poly.entity_id
_entity_poly.type
_entity_poly.pdbx_seq_one_letter_code
_entity_poly.pdbx_strand_id
1 'polypeptide(L)'
;MVEIRLCPECFKAFYIHSEAGCPPCPHCGCIFIGRHQERTRAGIDFLFSIENKKRSGTMEDYSDDGAMIVYMGELLIIDTDLHVSVDDLDIHRAAKTVWTKKIDRSVNASGLRLL
;
A
#
# COMPACT_ATOMS: atom_id res chain seq x y z
N MET A 1 -13.91 23.64 8.44
CA MET A 1 -14.89 22.64 7.94
C MET A 1 -14.87 21.45 8.88
N VAL A 2 -16.01 20.84 9.23
CA VAL A 2 -16.04 19.65 10.12
C VAL A 2 -16.09 18.40 9.25
N GLU A 3 -15.09 17.54 9.37
CA GLU A 3 -15.05 16.23 8.71
C GLU A 3 -15.26 15.14 9.77
N ILE A 4 -16.02 14.10 9.43
CA ILE A 4 -16.20 12.91 10.28
C ILE A 4 -15.21 11.85 9.81
N ARG A 5 -14.39 11.32 10.73
CA ARG A 5 -13.46 10.22 10.45
C ARG A 5 -13.75 9.01 11.32
N LEU A 6 -13.38 7.84 10.82
CA LEU A 6 -13.40 6.59 11.56
C LEU A 6 -11.97 6.17 11.92
N CYS A 7 -11.71 5.86 13.19
CA CYS A 7 -10.40 5.35 13.60
C CYS A 7 -10.22 3.89 13.13
N PRO A 8 -9.09 3.52 12.48
CA PRO A 8 -8.86 2.16 11.99
C PRO A 8 -8.58 1.16 13.13
N GLU A 9 -8.08 1.64 14.27
CA GLU A 9 -7.74 0.80 15.42
C GLU A 9 -8.97 0.51 16.29
N CYS A 10 -9.74 1.55 16.66
CA CYS A 10 -10.85 1.39 17.60
C CYS A 10 -12.24 1.46 16.96
N PHE A 11 -12.33 1.69 15.64
CA PHE A 11 -13.57 1.78 14.86
C PHE A 11 -14.61 2.77 15.40
N LYS A 12 -14.18 3.75 16.21
CA LYS A 12 -15.05 4.84 16.69
C LYS A 12 -14.94 6.05 15.77
N ALA A 13 -16.08 6.66 15.50
CA ALA A 13 -16.17 7.88 14.72
C ALA A 13 -15.78 9.08 15.59
N PHE A 14 -15.03 10.02 15.03
CA PHE A 14 -14.66 11.27 15.68
C PHE A 14 -14.71 12.44 14.68
N TYR A 15 -14.97 13.63 15.20
CA TYR A 15 -15.05 14.85 14.42
C TYR A 15 -13.69 15.53 14.39
N ILE A 16 -13.28 15.99 13.21
CA ILE A 16 -12.09 16.85 13.06
C ILE A 16 -12.52 18.21 12.51
N HIS A 17 -11.97 19.27 13.09
CA HIS A 17 -12.06 20.63 12.58
C HIS A 17 -10.71 20.95 11.90
N SER A 18 -10.62 20.97 10.57
CA SER A 18 -9.35 21.35 9.90
C SER A 18 -9.14 22.87 10.04
N GLU A 19 -7.94 23.33 10.44
CA GLU A 19 -6.81 23.60 9.52
C GLU A 19 -5.46 22.92 9.88
N ALA A 20 -5.30 22.28 11.04
CA ALA A 20 -3.98 21.78 11.48
C ALA A 20 -3.94 20.26 11.70
N GLY A 21 -3.34 19.56 10.73
CA GLY A 21 -2.80 18.21 10.88
C GLY A 21 -3.82 17.09 11.13
N CYS A 22 -3.33 15.85 11.16
CA CYS A 22 -4.13 14.68 11.53
C CYS A 22 -4.09 14.48 13.06
N PRO A 23 -5.11 14.93 13.82
CA PRO A 23 -5.09 14.78 15.28
C PRO A 23 -5.16 13.30 15.69
N PRO A 24 -4.59 12.94 16.85
CA PRO A 24 -4.79 11.62 17.43
C PRO A 24 -6.28 11.34 17.64
N CYS A 25 -6.67 10.07 17.47
CA CYS A 25 -8.00 9.62 17.81
C CYS A 25 -8.27 9.92 19.29
N PRO A 26 -9.38 10.61 19.63
CA PRO A 26 -9.69 10.98 21.02
C PRO A 26 -10.06 9.77 21.89
N HIS A 27 -10.28 8.59 21.29
CA HIS A 27 -10.69 7.39 22.01
C HIS A 27 -9.55 6.44 22.35
N CYS A 28 -8.52 6.35 21.51
CA CYS A 28 -7.41 5.41 21.70
C CYS A 28 -6.02 6.06 21.53
N GLY A 29 -5.95 7.34 21.22
CA GLY A 29 -4.68 8.05 21.01
C GLY A 29 -3.98 7.72 19.68
N CYS A 30 -4.55 6.85 18.83
CA CYS A 30 -3.99 6.52 17.53
C CYS A 30 -3.83 7.78 16.67
N ILE A 31 -2.59 8.18 16.40
CA ILE A 31 -2.30 9.25 15.45
C ILE A 31 -2.54 8.71 14.06
N PHE A 32 -3.51 9.31 13.36
CA PHE A 32 -3.70 9.04 11.95
C PHE A 32 -2.51 9.67 11.24
N ILE A 33 -1.45 8.90 10.99
CA ILE A 33 -0.45 9.33 10.02
C ILE A 33 -1.16 9.16 8.67
N GLY A 34 -1.86 10.22 8.24
CA GLY A 34 -2.30 10.30 6.85
C GLY A 34 -1.12 9.95 5.96
N ARG A 35 -1.38 9.24 4.86
CA ARG A 35 -0.32 8.76 3.96
C ARG A 35 0.68 9.89 3.73
N HIS A 36 1.95 9.66 4.09
CA HIS A 36 2.97 10.71 4.07
C HIS A 36 3.24 11.26 2.67
N GLN A 37 2.83 10.53 1.63
CA GLN A 37 3.06 10.88 0.24
C GLN A 37 1.80 10.70 -0.61
N GLU A 38 1.65 11.61 -1.56
CA GLU A 38 0.69 11.50 -2.66
C GLU A 38 1.07 10.30 -3.55
N ARG A 39 0.09 9.58 -4.07
CA ARG A 39 0.31 8.41 -4.93
C ARG A 39 -0.21 8.67 -6.33
N THR A 40 0.59 8.34 -7.32
CA THR A 40 0.20 8.36 -8.73
C THR A 40 -0.48 7.04 -9.07
N ARG A 41 -1.69 7.09 -9.61
CA ARG A 41 -2.35 5.91 -10.18
C ARG A 41 -1.70 5.56 -11.50
N ALA A 42 -1.36 4.30 -11.68
CA ALA A 42 -0.72 3.84 -12.90
C ALA A 42 -0.96 2.35 -13.04
N GLY A 43 -1.97 1.97 -13.84
CA GLY A 43 -2.30 0.59 -14.19
C GLY A 43 -1.25 -0.02 -15.12
N ILE A 44 -0.03 -0.18 -14.62
CA ILE A 44 1.14 -0.60 -15.39
C ILE A 44 1.41 -2.07 -15.10
N ASP A 45 1.43 -2.89 -16.14
CA ASP A 45 1.84 -4.28 -16.03
C ASP A 45 3.36 -4.36 -15.79
N PHE A 46 3.76 -5.18 -14.83
CA PHE A 46 5.16 -5.32 -14.45
C PHE A 46 5.50 -6.74 -14.00
N LEU A 47 6.80 -7.00 -13.90
CA LEU A 47 7.33 -8.27 -13.41
C LEU A 47 7.93 -8.07 -12.02
N PHE A 48 7.66 -9.01 -11.12
CA PHE A 48 8.34 -9.09 -9.85
C PHE A 48 8.88 -10.50 -9.64
N SER A 49 9.91 -10.61 -8.80
CA SER A 49 10.44 -11.90 -8.41
C SER A 49 10.43 -12.05 -6.90
N ILE A 50 10.00 -13.24 -6.46
CA ILE A 50 10.00 -13.68 -5.07
C ILE A 50 10.68 -15.04 -5.06
N GLU A 51 11.67 -15.22 -4.18
CA GLU A 51 12.42 -16.48 -4.10
C GLU A 51 12.93 -16.97 -5.46
N ASN A 52 13.44 -16.06 -6.29
CA ASN A 52 13.88 -16.30 -7.68
C ASN A 52 12.80 -16.79 -8.66
N LYS A 53 11.53 -16.77 -8.28
CA LYS A 53 10.40 -17.07 -9.19
C LYS A 53 9.81 -15.77 -9.71
N LYS A 54 9.85 -15.60 -11.04
CA LYS A 54 9.20 -14.47 -11.72
C LYS A 54 7.68 -14.64 -11.69
N ARG A 55 6.98 -13.57 -11.36
CA ARG A 55 5.54 -13.42 -11.39
C ARG A 55 5.19 -12.12 -12.12
N SER A 56 4.02 -12.09 -12.74
CA SER A 56 3.44 -10.88 -13.32
C SER A 56 2.38 -10.29 -12.40
N GLY A 57 2.26 -8.97 -12.45
CA GLY A 57 1.21 -8.24 -11.77
C GLY A 57 0.99 -6.89 -12.43
N THR A 58 0.00 -6.17 -11.94
CA THR A 58 -0.32 -4.82 -12.34
C THR A 58 -0.04 -3.91 -11.13
N MET A 59 0.83 -2.93 -11.31
CA MET A 59 0.93 -1.81 -10.39
C MET A 59 -0.36 -1.00 -10.54
N GLU A 60 -0.98 -0.59 -9.45
CA GLU A 60 -2.23 0.19 -9.47
C GLU A 60 -1.98 1.63 -9.03
N ASP A 61 -1.09 1.79 -8.04
CA ASP A 61 -0.58 3.08 -7.61
C ASP A 61 0.88 2.99 -7.14
N TYR A 62 1.59 4.12 -7.15
CA TYR A 62 2.95 4.24 -6.64
C TYR A 62 3.24 5.61 -6.04
N SER A 63 4.24 5.66 -5.18
CA SER A 63 4.92 6.84 -4.63
C SER A 63 6.43 6.62 -4.71
N ASP A 64 7.22 7.57 -4.22
CA ASP A 64 8.68 7.45 -4.21
C ASP A 64 9.17 6.25 -3.38
N ASP A 65 8.43 5.89 -2.33
CA ASP A 65 8.80 4.86 -1.36
C ASP A 65 7.89 3.63 -1.36
N GLY A 66 6.89 3.56 -2.24
CA GLY A 66 5.90 2.50 -2.16
C GLY A 66 5.10 2.28 -3.43
N ALA A 67 4.49 1.11 -3.52
CA ALA A 67 3.59 0.74 -4.61
C ALA A 67 2.45 -0.12 -4.11
N MET A 68 1.29 -0.05 -4.76
CA MET A 68 0.24 -1.05 -4.66
C MET A 68 0.28 -1.92 -5.91
N ILE A 69 0.32 -3.22 -5.72
CA ILE A 69 0.34 -4.20 -6.80
C ILE A 69 -0.84 -5.15 -6.69
N VAL A 70 -1.38 -5.58 -7.83
CA VAL A 70 -2.40 -6.61 -7.97
C VAL A 70 -1.80 -7.74 -8.78
N TYR A 71 -2.02 -8.98 -8.35
CA TYR A 71 -1.41 -10.15 -8.98
C TYR A 71 -2.24 -11.40 -8.75
N MET A 72 -2.03 -12.39 -9.61
CA MET A 72 -2.65 -13.70 -9.47
C MET A 72 -1.77 -14.68 -8.69
N GLY A 73 -2.43 -15.62 -8.01
CA GLY A 73 -1.77 -16.76 -7.36
C GLY A 73 -1.82 -16.68 -5.84
N GLU A 74 -0.71 -17.07 -5.20
CA GLU A 74 -0.61 -17.16 -3.75
C GLU A 74 -0.44 -15.78 -3.10
N LEU A 75 -1.09 -15.60 -1.95
CA LEU A 75 -0.94 -14.41 -1.12
C LEU A 75 0.53 -14.22 -0.73
N LEU A 76 1.00 -12.97 -0.75
CA LEU A 76 2.32 -12.65 -0.23
C LEU A 76 2.25 -12.59 1.29
N ILE A 77 3.30 -13.07 1.93
CA ILE A 77 3.45 -12.95 3.37
C ILE A 77 3.97 -11.53 3.65
N ILE A 78 3.43 -10.89 4.69
CA ILE A 78 3.96 -9.60 5.17
C ILE A 78 5.45 -9.76 5.52
N ASP A 79 6.23 -8.73 5.28
CA ASP A 79 7.69 -8.70 5.43
C ASP A 79 8.49 -9.58 4.47
N THR A 80 7.85 -10.16 3.45
CA THR A 80 8.55 -10.86 2.36
C THR A 80 9.37 -9.86 1.53
N ASP A 81 10.63 -10.20 1.28
CA ASP A 81 11.49 -9.48 0.35
C ASP A 81 11.21 -9.91 -1.09
N LEU A 82 11.12 -8.94 -1.99
CA LEU A 82 10.90 -9.14 -3.41
C LEU A 82 11.73 -8.16 -4.23
N HIS A 83 12.00 -8.52 -5.48
CA HIS A 83 12.62 -7.62 -6.45
C HIS A 83 11.57 -7.18 -7.46
N VAL A 84 11.37 -5.86 -7.58
CA VAL A 84 10.42 -5.23 -8.50
C VAL A 84 11.18 -4.78 -9.74
N SER A 85 10.66 -5.14 -10.93
CA SER A 85 11.16 -4.70 -12.23
C SER A 85 10.00 -4.11 -13.02
N VAL A 86 9.97 -2.79 -13.13
CA VAL A 86 9.02 -2.06 -13.99
C VAL A 86 9.83 -1.42 -15.10
N ASP A 87 9.96 -2.14 -16.21
CA ASP A 87 10.82 -1.73 -17.33
C ASP A 87 10.36 -0.38 -17.92
N ASP A 88 9.05 -0.14 -17.98
CA ASP A 88 8.46 1.12 -18.48
C ASP A 88 8.77 2.34 -17.61
N LEU A 89 9.11 2.13 -16.33
CA LEU A 89 9.44 3.19 -15.38
C LEU A 89 10.93 3.20 -14.98
N ASP A 90 11.75 2.33 -15.56
CA ASP A 90 13.16 2.11 -15.16
C ASP A 90 13.30 1.83 -13.63
N ILE A 91 12.31 1.15 -13.05
CA ILE A 91 12.31 0.80 -11.62
C ILE A 91 12.83 -0.62 -11.47
N HIS A 92 14.06 -0.76 -10.97
CA HIS A 92 14.67 -2.04 -10.63
C HIS A 92 15.19 -2.01 -9.19
N ARG A 93 14.32 -2.33 -8.23
CA ARG A 93 14.66 -2.20 -6.80
C ARG A 93 14.13 -3.35 -5.95
N ALA A 94 14.80 -3.56 -4.82
CA ALA A 94 14.27 -4.41 -3.76
C ALA A 94 13.04 -3.74 -3.13
N ALA A 95 12.12 -4.55 -2.64
CA ALA A 95 10.92 -4.11 -1.96
C ALA A 95 10.52 -5.10 -0.88
N LYS A 96 9.70 -4.63 0.06
CA LYS A 96 9.15 -5.43 1.14
C LYS A 96 7.63 -5.34 1.17
N THR A 97 6.94 -6.47 1.32
CA THR A 97 5.49 -6.50 1.50
C THR A 97 5.11 -5.91 2.85
N VAL A 98 4.25 -4.88 2.86
CA VAL A 98 3.79 -4.22 4.09
C VAL A 98 2.38 -4.67 4.49
N TRP A 99 1.53 -4.94 3.50
CA TRP A 99 0.20 -5.50 3.71
C TRP A 99 -0.18 -6.33 2.50
N THR A 100 -1.08 -7.29 2.72
CA THR A 100 -1.65 -8.09 1.64
C THR A 100 -3.14 -8.30 1.88
N LYS A 101 -3.93 -8.28 0.81
CA LYS A 101 -5.37 -8.45 0.82
C LYS A 101 -5.79 -9.38 -0.32
N LYS A 102 -6.63 -10.37 -0.01
CA LYS A 102 -7.32 -11.15 -1.04
C LYS A 102 -8.47 -10.32 -1.63
N ILE A 103 -8.51 -10.19 -2.96
CA ILE A 103 -9.59 -9.49 -3.67
C ILE A 103 -10.64 -10.51 -4.12
N ASP A 104 -10.20 -11.56 -4.80
CA ASP A 104 -11.05 -12.63 -5.33
C ASP A 104 -10.33 -13.99 -5.19
N ARG A 105 -10.90 -15.07 -5.72
CA ARG A 105 -10.45 -16.45 -5.52
C ARG A 105 -8.96 -16.64 -5.82
N SER A 106 -8.46 -16.04 -6.91
CA SER A 106 -7.07 -16.11 -7.36
C SER A 106 -6.38 -14.74 -7.46
N VAL A 107 -7.06 -13.65 -7.12
CA VAL A 107 -6.56 -12.28 -7.27
C VAL A 107 -6.27 -11.67 -5.90
N ASN A 108 -5.07 -11.13 -5.74
CA ASN A 108 -4.61 -10.52 -4.49
C ASN A 108 -4.04 -9.14 -4.77
N ALA A 109 -4.07 -8.28 -3.75
CA ALA A 109 -3.36 -7.01 -3.73
C ALA A 109 -2.34 -6.99 -2.60
N SER A 110 -1.20 -6.36 -2.83
CA SER A 110 -0.20 -6.10 -1.80
C SER A 110 0.30 -4.67 -1.88
N GLY A 111 0.55 -4.10 -0.70
CA GLY A 111 1.33 -2.88 -0.57
C GLY A 111 2.79 -3.22 -0.41
N LEU A 112 3.62 -2.54 -1.19
CA LEU A 112 5.06 -2.65 -1.17
C LEU A 112 5.69 -1.38 -0.61
N ARG A 113 6.75 -1.55 0.17
CA ARG A 113 7.73 -0.51 0.48
C ARG A 113 8.96 -0.74 -0.37
N LEU A 114 9.30 0.22 -1.21
CA LEU A 114 10.51 0.18 -2.03
C LEU A 114 11.73 0.49 -1.15
N LEU A 115 12.84 -0.22 -1.38
CA LEU A 115 14.08 -0.12 -0.61
C LEU A 115 15.19 0.60 -1.39
#